data_AF-A0A8C8AJU3-F1
#
_entry.id   AF-A0A8C8AJU3-F1
#
_cell.length_a   1.000
_cell.length_b   1.000
_cell.length_c   1.000
_cell.angle_alpha   90.00
_cell.angle_beta   90.00
_cell.angle_gamma   90.00
#
_symmetry.space_group_name_H-M   'P 1'
#
loop_
_entity.id
_entity.type
_entity.pdbx_description
1 polymer ?
#
loop_
_entity_poly.entity_id
_entity_poly.type
_entity_poly.pdbx_seq_one_letter_code
_entity_poly.pdbx_strand_id
1 'polypeptide(L)'
;SEGAMGALWVPGVSTPELRKERSRDAARCRRSRETEVFYQLAHTLPFARGVSAHLDKASIMRLTISYLRVHRLLAAGEPPRAPRGPPGAPPGASWGPQTPMGPPGGLKHPWDLLGASNTHGTS
;
A
#
# COMPACT_ATOMS: atom_id res chain seq x y z
N SER A 1 -59.21 16.08 -28.57
CA SER A 1 -58.20 17.14 -28.34
C SER A 1 -57.18 16.64 -27.33
N GLU A 2 -56.30 15.76 -27.79
CA GLU A 2 -55.23 15.18 -26.98
C GLU A 2 -53.93 15.82 -27.45
N GLY A 3 -53.51 16.88 -26.77
CA GLY A 3 -52.36 17.68 -27.12
C GLY A 3 -51.31 17.61 -26.01
N ALA A 4 -50.41 16.63 -26.13
CA ALA A 4 -49.00 16.72 -25.73
C ALA A 4 -48.67 17.46 -24.41
N MET A 5 -49.07 16.89 -23.27
CA MET A 5 -48.49 17.20 -21.97
C MET A 5 -47.94 15.92 -21.34
N GLY A 6 -46.86 15.39 -21.90
CA GLY A 6 -46.29 14.11 -21.45
C GLY A 6 -44.83 13.87 -21.81
N ALA A 7 -44.08 14.91 -22.17
CA ALA A 7 -42.68 14.79 -22.57
C ALA A 7 -41.75 15.56 -21.65
N LEU A 8 -41.71 15.21 -20.36
CA LEU A 8 -40.56 15.55 -19.51
C LEU A 8 -40.52 14.54 -18.37
N TRP A 9 -39.37 13.89 -18.16
CA TRP A 9 -39.15 12.71 -17.30
C TRP A 9 -39.46 11.36 -17.95
N VAL A 10 -38.77 11.05 -19.06
CA VAL A 10 -38.48 9.64 -19.39
C VAL A 10 -37.43 9.15 -18.38
N PRO A 11 -37.75 8.22 -17.46
CA PRO A 11 -36.78 7.68 -16.52
C PRO A 11 -35.70 6.95 -17.32
N GLY A 12 -34.47 7.48 -17.33
CA GLY A 12 -33.32 6.87 -18.01
C GLY A 12 -32.73 7.67 -19.17
N VAL A 13 -33.39 8.70 -19.70
CA VAL A 13 -32.79 9.54 -20.75
C VAL A 13 -31.97 10.66 -20.12
N SER A 14 -30.70 10.36 -19.81
CA SER A 14 -29.74 11.40 -19.43
C SER A 14 -29.37 12.24 -20.66
N THR A 15 -29.79 13.50 -20.66
CA THR A 15 -29.39 14.46 -21.70
C THR A 15 -27.86 14.61 -21.71
N PRO A 16 -27.23 14.95 -22.86
CA PRO A 16 -25.79 15.17 -22.92
C PRO A 16 -25.30 16.20 -21.90
N GLU A 17 -26.10 17.24 -21.65
CA GLU A 17 -25.80 18.26 -20.63
C GLU A 17 -25.84 17.68 -19.22
N LEU A 18 -26.83 16.85 -18.87
CA LEU A 18 -26.87 16.16 -17.58
C LEU A 18 -25.70 15.18 -17.39
N ARG A 19 -25.26 14.52 -18.46
CA ARG A 19 -24.08 13.63 -18.42
C ARG A 19 -22.78 14.41 -18.18
N LYS A 20 -22.62 15.57 -18.84
CA LYS A 20 -21.48 16.47 -18.61
C LYS A 20 -21.49 17.00 -17.17
N GLU A 21 -22.65 17.43 -16.69
CA GLU A 21 -22.85 17.91 -15.33
C GLU A 21 -22.47 16.83 -14.30
N ARG A 22 -22.99 15.60 -14.46
CA ARG A 22 -22.65 14.47 -13.58
C ARG A 22 -21.17 14.11 -13.61
N SER A 23 -20.51 14.19 -14.77
CA SER A 23 -19.06 13.96 -14.89
C SER A 23 -18.26 15.04 -14.14
N ARG A 24 -18.70 16.30 -14.26
CA ARG A 24 -18.11 17.44 -13.55
C ARG A 24 -18.22 17.27 -12.04
N ASP A 25 -19.40 16.92 -11.55
CA ASP A 25 -19.64 16.66 -10.13
C ASP A 25 -18.83 15.46 -9.64
N ALA A 26 -18.76 14.38 -10.42
CA ALA A 26 -17.92 13.24 -10.10
C ALA A 26 -16.44 13.64 -10.00
N ALA A 27 -15.94 14.46 -10.92
CA ALA A 27 -14.57 14.98 -10.86
C ALA A 27 -14.33 15.88 -9.65
N ARG A 28 -15.30 16.73 -9.30
CA ARG A 28 -15.25 17.58 -8.11
C ARG A 28 -15.22 16.75 -6.84
N CYS A 29 -16.13 15.78 -6.71
CA CYS A 29 -16.21 14.87 -5.57
C CYS A 29 -14.88 14.11 -5.37
N ARG A 30 -14.27 13.59 -6.46
CA ARG A 30 -12.94 12.95 -6.39
C ARG A 30 -11.87 13.90 -5.84
N ARG A 31 -11.78 15.13 -6.38
CA ARG A 31 -10.79 16.13 -5.93
C ARG A 31 -11.00 16.56 -4.48
N SER A 32 -12.25 16.75 -4.06
CA SER A 32 -12.59 17.09 -2.68
C SER A 32 -12.19 15.98 -1.72
N ARG A 33 -12.53 14.73 -2.03
CA ARG A 33 -12.18 13.56 -1.21
C ARG A 33 -10.67 13.35 -1.12
N GLU A 34 -9.96 13.46 -2.24
CA GLU A 34 -8.50 13.36 -2.26
C GLU A 34 -7.86 14.42 -1.35
N THR A 35 -8.31 15.67 -1.47
CA THR A 35 -7.82 16.78 -0.65
C THR A 35 -8.10 16.54 0.84
N GLU A 36 -9.29 16.05 1.18
CA GLU A 36 -9.64 15.68 2.55
C GLU A 36 -8.71 14.60 3.10
N VAL A 37 -8.45 13.54 2.33
CA VAL A 37 -7.53 12.46 2.73
C VAL A 37 -6.10 13.00 2.93
N PHE A 38 -5.61 13.88 2.06
CA PHE A 38 -4.30 14.52 2.24
C PHE A 38 -4.22 15.32 3.54
N TYR A 39 -5.25 16.11 3.84
CA TYR A 39 -5.28 16.85 5.09
C TYR A 39 -5.38 15.92 6.30
N GLN A 40 -6.21 14.88 6.26
CA GLN A 40 -6.26 13.89 7.35
C GLN A 40 -4.88 13.26 7.58
N LEU A 41 -4.18 12.86 6.51
CA LEU A 41 -2.81 12.35 6.60
C LEU A 41 -1.87 13.35 7.29
N ALA A 42 -1.90 14.62 6.89
CA ALA A 42 -1.07 15.67 7.52
C ALA A 42 -1.34 15.85 9.02
N HIS A 43 -2.57 15.61 9.47
CA HIS A 43 -2.94 15.67 10.89
C HIS A 43 -2.50 14.44 11.70
N THR A 44 -2.18 13.32 11.03
CA THR A 44 -1.63 12.11 11.70
C THR A 44 -0.11 12.15 11.85
N LEU A 45 0.57 13.00 11.09
CA LEU A 45 2.02 13.20 11.22
C LEU A 45 2.35 13.90 12.54
N PRO A 46 3.54 13.68 13.12
CA PRO A 46 3.95 14.27 14.40
C PRO A 46 4.33 15.76 14.28
N PHE A 47 3.40 16.59 13.79
CA PHE A 47 3.55 18.04 13.65
C PHE A 47 2.47 18.79 14.42
N ALA A 48 2.77 20.03 14.82
CA ALA A 48 1.77 20.91 15.40
C ALA A 48 0.66 21.20 14.38
N ARG A 49 -0.60 21.23 14.83
CA ARG A 49 -1.78 21.45 13.95
C ARG A 49 -1.66 22.71 13.08
N GLY A 50 -1.05 23.77 13.61
CA GLY A 50 -0.81 25.02 12.87
C GLY A 50 0.13 24.86 11.67
N VAL A 51 1.10 23.95 11.74
CA VAL A 51 2.01 23.67 10.63
C VAL A 51 1.31 22.80 9.59
N SER A 52 0.63 21.73 10.03
CA SER A 52 -0.07 20.81 9.12
C SER A 52 -1.14 21.48 8.26
N ALA A 53 -1.80 22.53 8.76
CA ALA A 53 -2.82 23.27 8.02
C ALA A 53 -2.29 24.00 6.77
N HIS A 54 -0.99 24.33 6.74
CA HIS A 54 -0.36 25.11 5.66
C HIS A 54 0.49 24.23 4.72
N LEU A 55 0.52 22.92 4.94
CA LEU A 55 1.27 22.02 4.08
C LEU A 55 0.59 21.85 2.72
N ASP A 56 1.35 22.02 1.65
CA ASP A 56 0.95 21.62 0.31
C ASP A 56 1.00 20.09 0.15
N LYS A 57 0.26 19.54 -0.84
CA LYS A 57 0.16 18.09 -1.07
C LYS A 57 1.52 17.41 -1.29
N ALA A 58 2.46 18.07 -1.98
CA ALA A 58 3.77 17.49 -2.25
C ALA A 58 4.61 17.44 -0.98
N SER A 59 4.57 18.49 -0.16
CA SER A 59 5.21 18.49 1.15
C SER A 59 4.61 17.45 2.09
N ILE A 60 3.29 17.27 2.13
CA ILE A 60 2.64 16.18 2.89
C ILE A 60 3.22 14.82 2.49
N MET A 61 3.33 14.54 1.19
CA MET A 61 3.92 13.29 0.69
C MET A 61 5.39 13.12 1.10
N ARG A 62 6.21 14.15 0.86
CA ARG A 62 7.65 14.12 1.18
C ARG A 62 7.87 13.89 2.68
N LEU A 63 7.14 14.58 3.53
CA LEU A 63 7.24 14.46 4.98
C LEU A 63 6.75 13.10 5.47
N THR A 64 5.65 12.57 4.91
CA THR A 64 5.15 11.23 5.24
C THR A 64 6.18 10.16 4.91
N ILE A 65 6.75 10.21 3.71
CA ILE A 65 7.79 9.25 3.28
C ILE A 65 9.01 9.35 4.20
N SER A 66 9.49 10.56 4.48
CA SER A 66 10.62 10.80 5.39
C SER A 66 10.34 10.27 6.79
N TYR A 67 9.15 10.53 7.34
CA TYR A 67 8.74 10.06 8.66
C TYR A 67 8.78 8.52 8.74
N LEU A 68 8.19 7.83 7.77
CA LEU A 68 8.20 6.36 7.72
C LEU A 68 9.62 5.79 7.59
N ARG A 69 10.50 6.42 6.80
CA ARG A 69 11.90 6.00 6.66
C ARG A 69 12.67 6.12 7.96
N VAL A 70 12.57 7.28 8.63
CA VAL A 70 13.23 7.52 9.92
C VAL A 70 12.72 6.54 10.97
N HIS A 71 11.41 6.32 11.05
CA HIS A 71 10.83 5.38 12.01
C HIS A 71 11.36 3.95 11.81
N ARG A 72 11.53 3.50 10.55
CA ARG A 72 12.13 2.20 10.25
C ARG A 72 13.61 2.11 10.64
N LEU A 73 14.38 3.18 10.42
CA LEU A 73 15.79 3.22 10.82
C LEU A 73 15.96 3.18 12.34
N LEU A 74 15.14 3.93 13.07
CA LEU A 74 15.14 3.92 14.53
C LEU A 74 14.70 2.55 15.09
N ALA A 75 13.72 1.89 14.46
CA ALA A 75 13.30 0.55 14.85
C ALA A 75 14.35 -0.54 14.54
N ALA A 76 15.13 -0.38 13.47
CA ALA A 76 16.21 -1.30 13.12
C ALA A 76 17.47 -1.13 14.01
N GLY A 77 17.58 -0.01 14.72
CA GLY A 77 18.65 0.27 15.68
C GLY A 77 18.39 -0.26 17.10
N GLU A 78 17.18 -0.72 17.42
CA GLU A 78 16.96 -1.52 18.62
C GLU A 78 17.56 -2.91 18.34
N PRO A 79 18.57 -3.37 19.11
CA PRO A 79 18.97 -4.76 19.04
C PRO A 79 17.70 -5.59 19.28
N PRO A 80 17.49 -6.73 18.58
CA PRO A 80 16.37 -7.60 18.87
C PRO A 80 16.44 -7.85 20.38
N ARG A 81 15.46 -7.34 21.13
CA ARG A 81 15.38 -7.56 22.57
C ARG A 81 15.53 -9.04 22.73
N ALA A 82 16.69 -9.46 23.27
CA ALA A 82 17.04 -10.86 23.39
C ALA A 82 15.79 -11.54 23.94
N PRO A 83 15.31 -12.63 23.31
CA PRO A 83 14.09 -13.29 23.76
C PRO A 83 14.26 -13.49 25.24
N ARG A 84 13.46 -12.75 26.04
CA ARG A 84 13.56 -12.81 27.49
C ARG A 84 13.29 -14.27 27.77
N GLY A 85 14.35 -14.99 28.15
CA GLY A 85 14.25 -16.39 28.47
C GLY A 85 13.15 -16.56 29.52
N PRO A 86 12.46 -17.71 29.55
CA PRO A 86 11.45 -17.97 30.56
C PRO A 86 12.02 -17.63 31.95
N PRO A 87 11.23 -16.99 32.83
CA PRO A 87 11.69 -16.62 34.16
C PRO A 87 12.14 -17.89 34.90
N GLY A 88 13.46 -18.01 35.16
CA GLY A 88 14.05 -19.15 35.88
C GLY A 88 15.27 -19.82 35.22
N ALA A 89 15.76 -19.36 34.06
CA ALA A 89 16.96 -19.95 33.46
C ALA A 89 18.25 -19.59 34.24
N PRO A 90 19.12 -20.57 34.56
CA PRO A 90 20.39 -20.31 35.24
C PRO A 90 21.36 -19.54 34.33
N PRO A 91 22.19 -18.64 34.88
CA PRO A 91 23.19 -17.91 34.11
C PRO A 91 24.25 -18.88 33.58
N GLY A 92 24.29 -19.08 32.25
CA GLY A 92 25.35 -19.87 31.59
C GLY A 92 24.88 -20.88 30.53
N ALA A 93 23.58 -21.08 30.33
CA ALA A 93 23.09 -21.99 29.29
C ALA A 93 23.18 -21.34 27.89
N SER A 94 24.32 -21.52 27.21
CA SER A 94 24.45 -21.24 25.78
C SER A 94 23.70 -22.33 24.99
N TRP A 95 22.41 -22.09 24.74
CA TRP A 95 21.69 -22.83 23.70
C TRP A 95 22.20 -22.34 22.34
N GLY A 96 23.37 -22.86 21.94
CA GLY A 96 23.90 -22.66 20.61
C GLY A 96 22.96 -23.26 19.55
N PRO A 97 22.97 -22.75 18.32
CA PRO A 97 22.20 -23.33 17.23
C PRO A 97 22.77 -24.72 16.95
N GLN A 98 21.96 -25.75 17.22
CA GLN A 98 22.23 -27.12 16.82
C GLN A 98 22.37 -27.13 15.30
N THR A 99 23.59 -27.32 14.79
CA THR A 99 23.86 -27.57 13.38
C THR A 99 23.22 -28.91 13.00
N PRO A 100 22.20 -28.94 12.14
CA PRO A 100 21.78 -30.21 11.57
C PRO A 100 22.85 -30.63 10.55
N MET A 101 23.57 -31.70 10.87
CA MET A 101 24.40 -32.43 9.92
C MET A 101 23.53 -32.80 8.71
N GLY A 102 23.81 -32.18 7.56
CA GLY A 102 23.16 -32.53 6.29
C GLY A 102 23.70 -33.84 5.73
N PRO A 103 22.87 -34.67 5.07
CA PRO A 103 23.35 -35.78 4.25
C PRO A 103 23.64 -35.34 2.80
N PRO A 104 24.52 -36.07 2.08
CA PRO A 104 24.97 -35.72 0.74
C PRO A 104 23.97 -36.24 -0.30
N GLY A 105 23.56 -35.39 -1.24
CA GLY A 105 22.69 -35.81 -2.34
C GLY A 105 22.03 -34.63 -3.01
N GLY A 106 22.49 -34.28 -4.21
CA GLY A 106 22.09 -33.06 -4.91
C GLY A 106 20.63 -33.02 -5.31
N LEU A 107 19.97 -31.91 -4.97
CA LEU A 107 18.94 -31.27 -5.79
C LEU A 107 19.08 -29.76 -5.60
N LYS A 108 19.74 -29.15 -6.58
CA LYS A 108 19.94 -27.72 -6.72
C LYS A 108 18.69 -27.14 -7.39
N HIS A 109 18.00 -26.30 -6.63
CA HIS A 109 17.07 -25.24 -7.01
C HIS A 109 15.95 -25.51 -8.06
N PRO A 110 14.71 -25.07 -7.77
CA PRO A 110 13.55 -25.26 -8.65
C PRO A 110 13.61 -24.49 -9.99
N TRP A 111 14.63 -23.65 -10.21
CA TRP A 111 14.80 -22.86 -11.43
C TRP A 111 15.53 -23.62 -12.56
N ASP A 112 16.10 -24.80 -12.28
CA ASP A 112 16.83 -25.63 -13.27
C ASP A 112 15.89 -26.35 -14.28
N LEU A 113 14.58 -26.10 -14.25
CA LEU A 113 13.59 -26.71 -15.15
C LEU A 113 13.21 -25.86 -16.38
N LEU A 114 13.77 -24.67 -16.57
CA LEU A 114 13.42 -23.81 -17.71
C LEU A 114 14.47 -23.80 -18.84
N GLY A 115 15.46 -24.69 -18.80
CA GLY A 115 16.64 -24.62 -19.65
C GLY A 115 16.79 -25.66 -20.76
N ALA A 116 15.84 -26.57 -21.00
CA ALA A 116 16.04 -27.65 -21.97
C ALA A 116 14.76 -28.07 -22.70
N SER A 117 14.48 -27.45 -23.86
CA SER A 117 14.08 -28.15 -25.10
C SER A 117 13.80 -27.15 -26.21
N ASN A 118 14.82 -26.85 -27.01
CA ASN A 118 14.68 -26.43 -28.39
C ASN A 118 15.27 -27.58 -29.23
N THR A 119 14.44 -28.27 -30.02
CA THR A 119 14.72 -28.88 -31.35
C THR A 119 13.62 -29.87 -31.75
N HIS A 120 13.56 -30.17 -33.05
CA HIS A 120 12.55 -30.89 -33.87
C HIS A 120 11.48 -29.95 -34.45
N GLY A 121 11.50 -29.53 -35.71
CA GLY A 121 12.16 -30.11 -36.88
C GLY A 121 11.37 -31.32 -37.42
N THR A 122 10.30 -31.07 -38.18
CA THR A 122 9.78 -31.98 -39.21
C THR A 122 8.99 -31.19 -40.28
N SER A 123 9.43 -31.41 -41.52
CA SER A 123 8.73 -31.38 -42.83
C SER A 123 7.55 -30.45 -43.09
#